data_AF-A0A916JV06-F1
#
_entry.id   AF-A0A916JV06-F1
#
_cell.length_a   1.000
_cell.length_b   1.000
_cell.length_c   1.000
_cell.angle_alpha   90.00
_cell.angle_beta   90.00
_cell.angle_gamma   90.00
#
_symmetry.space_group_name_H-M   'P 1'
#
loop_
_entity.id
_entity.type
_entity.pdbx_description
1 polymer ?
#
loop_
_entity_poly.entity_id
_entity_poly.type
_entity_poly.pdbx_seq_one_letter_code
_entity_poly.pdbx_strand_id
1 'polypeptide(L)' 'MPVSVVFNAINVLSMSVNSIIASGQNSQPNWETQGKLNSGNGVYMNSIVVGSINVINDQDLMDSPFTQPEVINPQPVTQL' A
#
# COMPACT_ATOMS: atom_id res chain seq x y z
N MET A 1 -32.27 7.58 -13.91
CA MET A 1 -31.49 7.26 -15.13
C MET A 1 -30.02 7.34 -14.76
N PRO A 2 -29.20 6.31 -15.02
CA PRO A 2 -27.78 6.37 -14.73
C PRO A 2 -27.12 7.42 -15.63
N VAL A 3 -26.31 8.29 -15.03
CA VAL A 3 -25.52 9.29 -15.76
C VAL A 3 -24.20 8.64 -16.14
N SER A 4 -23.91 8.58 -17.44
CA SER A 4 -22.63 8.11 -17.95
C SER A 4 -21.61 9.24 -17.89
N VAL A 5 -20.48 8.99 -17.20
CA VAL A 5 -19.34 9.90 -17.17
C VAL A 5 -18.26 9.28 -18.04
N VAL A 6 -17.95 9.91 -19.18
CA VAL A 6 -16.94 9.44 -20.13
C VAL A 6 -15.64 10.22 -19.89
N PHE A 7 -14.58 9.50 -19.54
CA PHE A 7 -13.24 10.06 -19.45
C PHE A 7 -12.52 9.86 -20.79
N ASN A 8 -11.86 10.90 -21.31
CA ASN A 8 -11.06 10.81 -22.54
C ASN A 8 -9.74 10.06 -22.29
N ALA A 9 -9.03 10.41 -21.20
CA ALA A 9 -7.83 9.71 -20.76
C ALA A 9 -7.60 9.90 -19.25
N ILE A 10 -6.98 8.92 -18.61
CA ILE A 10 -6.48 9.00 -17.24
C ILE A 10 -4.95 8.97 -17.35
N ASN A 11 -4.29 10.08 -17.03
CA ASN A 11 -2.83 10.14 -17.00
C ASN A 11 -2.32 9.95 -15.57
N VAL A 12 -1.49 8.93 -15.36
CA VAL A 12 -0.98 8.54 -14.04
C VAL A 12 0.51 8.79 -14.03
N LEU A 13 0.95 9.80 -13.27
CA LEU A 13 2.35 10.19 -13.22
C LEU A 13 3.19 9.27 -12.33
N SER A 14 2.59 8.72 -11.28
CA SER A 14 3.23 7.75 -10.39
C SER A 14 2.19 6.97 -9.61
N MET A 15 2.50 5.71 -9.30
CA MET A 15 1.76 4.89 -8.34
C MET A 15 2.72 4.39 -7.27
N SER A 16 2.27 4.36 -6.03
CA SER A 16 3.03 3.85 -4.90
C SER A 16 2.53 2.46 -4.50
N VAL A 17 3.18 1.87 -3.50
CA VAL A 17 2.73 0.59 -2.91
C VAL A 17 1.27 0.72 -2.46
N ASN A 18 0.49 -0.36 -2.65
CA ASN A 18 -0.92 -0.43 -2.24
C ASN A 18 -1.88 0.51 -2.99
N SER A 19 -1.68 0.74 -4.30
CA SER A 19 -2.48 1.67 -5.10
C SER A 19 -3.31 1.01 -6.21
N ILE A 20 -4.49 1.55 -6.51
CA ILE A 20 -5.38 1.10 -7.60
C ILE A 20 -6.02 2.26 -8.35
N ILE A 21 -6.23 2.08 -9.66
CA ILE A 21 -7.03 2.97 -10.50
C ILE A 21 -8.21 2.15 -11.02
N ALA A 22 -9.43 2.54 -10.66
CA ALA A 22 -10.63 1.83 -11.06
C ALA A 22 -11.73 2.79 -11.51
N SER A 23 -12.49 2.37 -12.52
CA SER A 23 -13.70 3.05 -13.01
C SER A 23 -14.89 2.11 -12.89
N GLY A 24 -15.97 2.54 -12.22
CA GLY A 24 -17.14 1.71 -11.95
C GLY A 24 -17.19 1.18 -10.51
N GLN A 25 -18.08 0.24 -10.22
CA GLN A 25 -18.11 -0.45 -8.92
C GLN A 25 -16.84 -1.30 -8.75
N ASN A 26 -16.14 -1.10 -7.64
CA ASN A 26 -14.93 -1.83 -7.32
C ASN A 26 -15.02 -2.35 -5.88
N SER A 27 -15.06 -3.66 -5.70
CA SER A 27 -15.04 -4.30 -4.40
C SER A 27 -13.62 -4.76 -4.10
N GLN A 28 -13.05 -4.28 -3.00
CA GLN A 28 -11.68 -4.57 -2.57
C GLN A 28 -11.67 -5.25 -1.19
N PRO A 29 -12.34 -6.42 -1.03
CA PRO A 29 -12.34 -7.12 0.24
C PRO A 29 -10.92 -7.61 0.53
N ASN A 30 -10.48 -7.45 1.79
CA ASN A 30 -9.15 -7.88 2.27
C ASN A 30 -7.97 -7.23 1.55
N TRP A 31 -8.14 -6.00 1.03
CA TRP A 31 -7.04 -5.20 0.51
C TRP A 31 -6.20 -4.67 1.67
N GLU A 32 -5.06 -5.31 1.93
CA GLU A 32 -4.17 -4.95 3.02
C GLU A 32 -2.71 -4.91 2.53
N THR A 33 -1.91 -4.01 3.10
CA THR A 33 -0.46 -3.96 2.89
C THR A 33 0.21 -3.96 4.26
N GLN A 34 1.20 -4.84 4.40
CA GLN A 34 1.97 -4.96 5.62
C GLN A 34 3.45 -4.96 5.23
N GLY A 35 4.28 -4.28 6.01
CA GLY A 35 5.70 -4.16 5.70
C GLY A 35 6.48 -3.58 6.86
N LYS A 36 7.72 -4.04 7.00
CA LYS A 36 8.70 -3.50 7.93
C LYS A 36 9.81 -2.85 7.12
N LEU A 37 10.17 -1.62 7.44
CA LEU A 37 11.19 -0.85 6.72
C LEU A 37 12.24 -0.33 7.70
N ASN A 38 13.44 -0.88 7.60
CA ASN A 38 14.61 -0.43 8.35
C ASN A 38 15.53 0.37 7.43
N SER A 39 15.33 1.68 7.36
CA SER A 39 16.16 2.56 6.53
C SER A 39 17.22 3.22 7.38
N GLY A 40 18.42 2.64 7.45
CA GLY A 40 19.51 3.11 8.32
C GLY A 40 19.83 4.60 8.12
N ASN A 41 20.29 4.96 6.93
CA ASN A 41 20.57 6.36 6.58
C ASN A 41 19.38 7.06 5.90
N GLY A 42 18.21 6.43 5.80
CA GLY A 42 17.05 7.04 5.16
C GLY A 42 17.19 7.21 3.64
N VAL A 43 16.36 8.12 3.10
CA VAL A 43 16.37 8.53 1.70
C VAL A 43 16.85 9.98 1.62
N TYR A 44 17.78 10.23 0.70
CA TYR A 44 18.39 11.53 0.48
C TYR A 44 18.02 12.08 -0.90
N MET A 45 17.59 13.33 -0.93
CA MET A 45 17.34 14.06 -2.18
C MET A 45 18.16 15.34 -2.17
N ASN A 46 19.09 15.45 -3.12
CA ASN A 46 20.01 16.59 -3.28
C ASN A 46 20.86 16.91 -2.04
N SER A 47 21.58 15.93 -1.50
CA SER A 47 22.42 16.11 -0.30
C SER A 47 23.77 15.41 -0.40
N ILE A 48 24.78 16.00 0.27
CA ILE A 48 26.12 15.44 0.46
C ILE A 48 26.19 14.86 1.87
N VAL A 49 26.52 13.57 1.96
CA VAL A 49 26.57 12.83 3.22
C VAL A 49 27.99 12.31 3.43
N VAL A 50 28.64 12.76 4.51
CA VAL A 50 30.03 12.39 4.82
C VAL A 50 30.11 11.99 6.30
N GLY A 51 30.75 10.86 6.59
CA GLY A 51 30.96 10.38 7.97
C GLY A 51 29.78 9.61 8.58
N SER A 52 28.94 8.96 7.78
CA SER A 52 27.81 8.17 8.31
C SER A 52 28.22 6.73 8.64
N ILE A 53 27.99 6.31 9.89
CA ILE A 53 27.98 4.91 10.31
C ILE A 53 26.55 4.57 10.73
N ASN A 54 25.96 3.54 10.12
CA ASN A 54 24.61 3.08 10.44
C ASN A 54 24.68 1.67 11.02
N VAL A 55 24.27 1.52 12.27
CA VAL A 55 24.09 0.22 12.91
C VAL A 55 22.60 0.04 13.16
N ILE A 56 22.01 -0.93 12.50
CA ILE A 56 20.60 -1.30 12.69
C ILE A 56 20.60 -2.60 13.46
N ASN A 57 20.10 -2.56 14.70
CA ASN A 57 19.88 -3.73 15.52
C ASN A 57 18.37 -3.93 15.67
N ASP A 58 17.85 -4.94 14.99
CA ASP A 58 16.44 -5.28 14.95
C ASP A 58 16.21 -6.48 15.88
N GLN A 59 15.73 -6.22 17.10
CA GLN A 59 15.70 -7.22 18.19
C GLN A 59 14.34 -7.92 18.33
N ASP A 60 13.73 -8.28 17.20
CA ASP A 60 12.51 -9.06 17.15
C ASP A 60 12.89 -10.55 17.08
N LEU A 61 12.43 -11.37 18.03
CA LEU A 61 12.59 -12.84 17.96
C LEU A 61 11.58 -13.49 16.99
N MET A 62 10.45 -12.81 16.76
CA MET A 62 9.39 -13.18 15.81
C MET A 62 9.00 -11.91 15.06
N ASP A 63 8.94 -11.99 13.73
CA ASP A 63 8.42 -10.92 12.87
C ASP A 63 7.02 -10.48 13.34
N SER A 64 6.66 -9.23 13.04
CA SER A 64 5.33 -8.69 13.31
C SER A 64 4.27 -9.75 12.99
N PRO A 65 3.34 -10.08 13.89
CA PRO A 65 2.34 -11.07 13.60
C PRO A 65 1.46 -10.49 12.49
N PHE A 66 1.71 -10.90 11.25
CA PHE A 66 0.87 -10.64 10.09
C PHE A 66 -0.40 -11.46 10.31
N THR A 67 -1.30 -10.95 11.15
CA THR A 67 -2.60 -11.58 11.37
C THR A 67 -3.52 -11.13 10.25
N GLN A 68 -3.96 -12.09 9.45
CA GLN A 68 -5.17 -11.95 8.65
C GLN A 68 -6.32 -12.47 9.51
N PRO A 69 -7.17 -11.60 10.12
CA PRO A 69 -8.32 -12.07 10.86
C PRO A 69 -9.39 -12.59 9.88
N GLU A 70 -9.21 -13.80 9.37
CA GLU A 70 -10.25 -14.52 8.64
C GLU A 70 -10.75 -15.67 9.50
N VAL A 71 -11.84 -15.43 10.24
CA VAL A 71 -12.66 -16.55 10.70
C VAL A 71 -14.01 -16.53 9.99
N ILE A 72 -14.65 -15.37 9.77
CA ILE A 72 -15.92 -15.29 9.01
C ILE A 72 -16.09 -13.88 8.38
N ASN A 73 -16.12 -13.75 7.05
CA ASN A 73 -16.60 -12.53 6.37
C ASN A 73 -17.32 -12.83 5.04
N PRO A 74 -18.60 -13.29 5.05
CA PRO A 74 -19.42 -13.34 3.86
C PRO A 74 -19.89 -11.92 3.51
N GLN A 75 -19.06 -11.14 2.84
CA GLN A 75 -19.46 -9.83 2.31
C GLN A 75 -20.01 -9.98 0.89
N PRO A 76 -21.22 -9.48 0.61
CA PRO A 76 -21.79 -9.53 -0.73
C PRO A 76 -21.04 -8.55 -1.63
N VAL A 77 -20.37 -9.08 -2.67
CA VAL A 77 -19.66 -8.27 -3.68
C VAL A 77 -20.57 -7.76 -4.80
N THR A 78 -21.89 -7.88 -4.64
CA THR A 78 -22.87 -7.32 -5.57
C THR A 78 -24.06 -6.71 -4.82
N GLN A 79 -24.41 -5.48 -5.16
CA GLN A 79 -25.73 -4.90 -4.87
C GLN A 79 -26.45 -4.74 -6.22
N LEU A 80 -27.67 -5.28 -6.28
CA LEU A 80 -28.57 -5.32 -7.45
C LEU A 80 -28.74 -3.94 -8.12
#